data_AF-A0A8C9F7T1-F1
#
_entry.id   AF-A0A8C9F7T1-F1
#
_cell.length_a   1.000
_cell.length_b   1.000
_cell.length_c   1.000
_cell.angle_alpha   90.00
_cell.angle_beta   90.00
_cell.angle_gamma   90.00
#
_symmetry.space_group_name_H-M   'P 1'
#
loop_
_entity.id
_entity.type
_entity.pdbx_description
1 polymer ?
#
loop_
_entity_poly.entity_id
_entity_poly.type
_entity_poly.pdbx_seq_one_letter_code
_entity_poly.pdbx_strand_id
1 'polypeptide(L)'
;MPKICRLPRHEYGSPGILEFFHHQLKDIIEYAELKTDVFQSLREVGNAILFCLLIEQALQIAIAREGDLLTKERLCCGLSMFEVILTRIRSYLQDPIWRGPPPTNGVMHVDECVEFHRLWSAMQFVYCIPVGTNEFTAEQCFGDGLNWAGCSIIVLLGQQRRFDLFDFCYHLLKVQRQDGKDEIIKNVPLKKMADRIRKYQILNNEIFAILNKYMKSVETDSSTVEHVRCFQPPIHQSLATTC
;
A
#
# COMPACT_ATOMS: atom_id res chain seq x y z
N MET A 1 7.45 3.54 15.50
CA MET A 1 7.44 4.32 14.24
C MET A 1 8.09 5.68 14.52
N PRO A 2 9.07 6.15 13.73
CA PRO A 2 9.63 7.49 13.91
C PRO A 2 8.55 8.56 13.67
N LYS A 3 8.60 9.69 14.38
CA LYS A 3 7.61 10.78 14.17
C LYS A 3 7.69 11.36 12.75
N ILE A 4 8.90 11.51 12.25
CA ILE A 4 9.22 12.11 10.95
C ILE A 4 10.31 11.24 10.31
N CYS A 5 10.12 10.86 9.05
CA CYS A 5 11.11 10.11 8.27
C CYS A 5 11.16 10.66 6.83
N ARG A 6 12.21 11.46 6.56
CA ARG A 6 12.45 12.03 5.24
C ARG A 6 13.02 11.00 4.28
N LEU A 7 12.70 11.13 3.00
CA LEU A 7 13.43 10.42 1.94
C LEU A 7 14.75 11.16 1.68
N PRO A 8 15.93 10.57 1.99
CA PRO A 8 17.20 11.25 1.77
C PRO A 8 17.43 11.48 0.27
N ARG A 9 18.14 12.55 -0.08
CA ARG A 9 18.40 12.86 -1.49
C ARG A 9 19.33 11.83 -2.14
N HIS A 10 19.38 11.82 -3.46
CA HIS A 10 20.14 10.83 -4.23
C HIS A 10 21.66 10.94 -3.99
N GLU A 11 22.16 12.11 -3.59
CA GLU A 11 23.58 12.36 -3.32
C GLU A 11 24.12 11.57 -2.11
N TYR A 12 23.24 11.12 -1.21
CA TYR A 12 23.64 10.25 -0.09
C TYR A 12 24.02 8.83 -0.55
N GLY A 13 23.63 8.44 -1.76
CA GLY A 13 23.84 7.10 -2.31
C GLY A 13 22.99 6.02 -1.64
N SER A 14 22.76 4.94 -2.36
CA SER A 14 21.94 3.83 -1.90
C SER A 14 22.46 3.11 -0.64
N PRO A 15 23.79 2.97 -0.38
CA PRO A 15 24.29 2.44 0.89
C PRO A 15 23.91 3.32 2.08
N GLY A 16 24.12 4.63 1.98
CA GLY A 16 23.80 5.59 3.05
C GLY A 16 22.30 5.67 3.32
N ILE A 17 21.47 5.56 2.27
CA ILE A 17 20.01 5.51 2.40
C ILE A 17 19.55 4.23 3.11
N LEU A 18 20.14 3.08 2.76
CA LEU A 18 19.85 1.81 3.44
C LEU A 18 20.22 1.89 4.93
N GLU A 19 21.40 2.44 5.25
CA GLU A 19 21.81 2.64 6.65
C GLU A 19 20.85 3.59 7.39
N PHE A 20 20.46 4.69 6.76
CA PHE A 20 19.50 5.64 7.31
C PHE A 20 18.16 4.98 7.67
N PHE A 21 17.56 4.21 6.74
CA PHE A 21 16.30 3.52 7.00
C PHE A 21 16.45 2.43 8.06
N HIS A 22 17.56 1.70 8.06
CA HIS A 22 17.83 0.71 9.10
C HIS A 22 17.91 1.34 10.49
N HIS A 23 18.44 2.56 10.61
CA HIS A 23 18.45 3.31 11.87
C HIS A 23 17.06 3.85 12.25
N GLN A 24 16.36 4.51 11.32
CA GLN A 24 15.05 5.12 11.58
C GLN A 24 13.95 4.10 11.88
N LEU A 25 14.05 2.90 11.31
CA LEU A 25 13.05 1.84 11.43
C LEU A 25 13.45 0.74 12.43
N LYS A 26 14.52 0.96 13.20
CA LYS A 26 15.08 -0.02 14.15
C LYS A 26 14.01 -0.63 15.06
N ASP A 27 13.18 0.21 15.68
CA ASP A 27 12.14 -0.25 16.61
C ASP A 27 11.08 -1.14 15.92
N ILE A 28 10.84 -0.95 14.62
CA ILE A 28 9.92 -1.79 13.84
C ILE A 28 10.61 -3.10 13.45
N ILE A 29 11.89 -3.04 13.06
CA ILE A 29 12.70 -4.22 12.73
C ILE A 29 12.82 -5.17 13.94
N GLU A 30 13.01 -4.60 15.14
CA GLU A 30 13.20 -5.33 16.39
C GLU A 30 11.88 -5.65 17.12
N TYR A 31 10.72 -5.28 16.55
CA TYR A 31 9.42 -5.55 17.17
C TYR A 31 9.13 -7.06 17.17
N ALA A 32 9.20 -7.69 18.34
CA ALA A 32 9.16 -9.14 18.50
C ALA A 32 7.89 -9.79 17.92
N GLU A 33 6.74 -9.14 18.09
CA GLU A 33 5.44 -9.67 17.68
C GLU A 33 5.08 -9.32 16.23
N LEU A 34 5.97 -8.65 15.49
CA LEU A 34 5.67 -8.20 14.13
C LEU A 34 5.31 -9.36 13.21
N LYS A 35 6.07 -10.46 13.28
CA LYS A 35 5.84 -11.64 12.43
C LYS A 35 4.75 -12.54 13.01
N THR A 36 4.80 -12.82 14.31
CA THR A 36 3.96 -13.85 14.93
C THR A 36 2.51 -13.40 15.14
N ASP A 37 2.29 -12.10 15.33
CA ASP A 37 0.96 -11.55 15.55
C ASP A 37 0.53 -10.67 14.37
N VAL A 38 1.28 -9.60 14.09
CA VAL A 38 0.83 -8.59 13.12
C VAL A 38 0.75 -9.15 11.69
N PHE A 39 1.82 -9.80 11.20
CA PHE A 39 1.82 -10.39 9.86
C PHE A 39 0.87 -11.59 9.77
N GLN A 40 0.73 -12.37 10.84
CA GLN A 40 -0.22 -13.47 10.89
C GLN A 40 -1.67 -12.98 10.77
N SER A 41 -2.05 -11.98 11.57
CA SER A 41 -3.37 -11.35 11.54
C SER A 41 -3.68 -10.73 10.17
N LEU A 42 -2.71 -10.00 9.58
CA LEU A 42 -2.87 -9.44 8.24
C LEU A 42 -3.00 -10.54 7.17
N ARG A 43 -2.23 -11.61 7.28
CA ARG A 43 -2.32 -12.76 6.38
C ARG A 43 -3.70 -13.42 6.42
N GLU A 44 -4.32 -13.54 7.59
CA GLU A 44 -5.68 -14.04 7.73
C GLU A 44 -6.71 -13.12 7.06
N VAL A 45 -6.61 -11.81 7.30
CA VAL A 45 -7.46 -10.80 6.64
C VAL A 45 -7.33 -10.89 5.12
N GLY A 46 -6.11 -10.93 4.60
CA GLY A 46 -5.88 -10.96 3.16
C GLY A 46 -6.33 -12.26 2.52
N ASN A 47 -6.20 -13.39 3.22
CA ASN A 47 -6.73 -14.66 2.75
C ASN A 47 -8.26 -14.70 2.75
N ALA A 48 -8.92 -14.05 3.71
CA ALA A 48 -10.37 -13.88 3.68
C ALA A 48 -10.81 -13.04 2.46
N ILE A 49 -10.11 -11.93 2.18
CA ILE A 49 -10.35 -11.09 0.99
C ILE A 49 -10.14 -11.91 -0.29
N LEU A 50 -9.03 -12.63 -0.40
CA LEU A 50 -8.73 -13.50 -1.54
C LEU A 50 -9.79 -14.59 -1.73
N PHE A 51 -10.25 -15.22 -0.64
CA PHE A 51 -11.30 -16.22 -0.71
C PHE A 51 -12.59 -15.64 -1.29
N CYS A 52 -13.00 -14.45 -0.85
CA CYS A 52 -14.17 -13.74 -1.39
C CYS A 52 -14.01 -13.41 -2.88
N LEU A 53 -12.81 -12.99 -3.31
CA LEU A 53 -12.53 -12.72 -4.72
C LEU A 53 -12.61 -14.01 -5.56
N LEU A 54 -11.98 -15.09 -5.10
CA LEU A 54 -11.90 -16.35 -5.84
C LEU A 54 -13.25 -17.05 -5.92
N ILE A 55 -14.07 -17.01 -4.86
CA ILE A 55 -15.40 -17.61 -4.88
C ILE A 55 -16.35 -16.87 -5.82
N GLU A 56 -16.26 -15.53 -5.88
CA GLU A 56 -17.02 -14.74 -6.86
C GLU A 56 -16.60 -15.09 -8.29
N GLN A 57 -15.29 -15.16 -8.57
CA GLN A 57 -14.79 -15.54 -9.90
C GLN A 57 -15.23 -16.95 -10.29
N ALA A 58 -15.15 -17.92 -9.37
CA ALA A 58 -15.60 -19.28 -9.61
C ALA A 58 -17.10 -19.33 -9.92
N LEU A 59 -17.92 -18.59 -9.17
CA LEU A 59 -19.36 -18.49 -9.40
C LEU A 59 -19.67 -17.85 -10.75
N GLN A 60 -18.99 -16.76 -11.11
CA GLN A 60 -19.14 -16.10 -12.41
C GLN A 60 -18.77 -17.03 -13.57
N ILE A 61 -17.70 -17.82 -13.43
CA ILE A 61 -17.30 -18.81 -14.44
C ILE A 61 -18.33 -19.93 -14.55
N ALA A 62 -18.86 -20.43 -13.43
CA ALA A 62 -19.89 -21.47 -13.43
C ALA A 62 -21.18 -20.97 -14.12
N ILE A 63 -21.66 -19.79 -13.76
CA ILE A 63 -22.82 -19.14 -14.39
C ILE A 63 -22.56 -18.92 -15.88
N ALA A 64 -21.38 -18.45 -16.28
CA ALA A 64 -21.05 -18.25 -17.68
C ALA A 64 -21.08 -19.57 -18.49
N ARG A 65 -20.61 -20.68 -17.91
CA ARG A 65 -20.66 -22.01 -18.54
C ARG A 65 -22.09 -22.54 -18.68
N GLU A 66 -22.94 -22.34 -17.67
CA GLU A 66 -24.35 -22.70 -17.72
C GLU A 66 -25.16 -21.77 -18.65
N GLY A 67 -24.79 -20.49 -18.73
CA GLY A 67 -25.38 -19.49 -19.61
C GLY A 67 -25.05 -19.68 -21.09
N ASP A 68 -23.89 -20.28 -21.41
CA ASP A 68 -23.56 -20.71 -22.78
C ASP A 68 -24.52 -21.81 -23.28
N LEU A 69 -25.12 -22.57 -22.35
CA LEU A 69 -26.18 -23.55 -22.62
C LEU A 69 -27.60 -22.93 -22.66
N LEU A 70 -27.82 -21.74 -22.09
CA LEU A 70 -29.14 -21.11 -21.91
C LEU A 70 -29.35 -19.76 -22.64
N THR A 71 -28.47 -19.40 -23.60
CA THR A 71 -28.59 -18.27 -24.55
C THR A 71 -28.53 -16.83 -24.00
N LYS A 72 -27.55 -16.07 -24.50
CA LYS A 72 -27.58 -14.65 -24.98
C LYS A 72 -28.28 -13.51 -24.22
N GLU A 73 -28.99 -13.71 -23.12
CA GLU A 73 -29.68 -12.61 -22.43
C GLU A 73 -29.27 -12.50 -20.95
N ARG A 74 -28.37 -11.52 -20.71
CA ARG A 74 -28.30 -10.66 -19.51
C ARG A 74 -28.35 -11.32 -18.14
N LEU A 75 -27.25 -11.95 -17.70
CA LEU A 75 -27.07 -12.30 -16.27
C LEU A 75 -25.62 -12.12 -15.78
N CYS A 76 -24.96 -11.01 -16.14
CA CYS A 76 -23.75 -10.54 -15.44
C CYS A 76 -23.73 -9.02 -15.24
N CYS A 77 -24.85 -8.34 -15.50
CA CYS A 77 -24.91 -6.89 -15.55
C CYS A 77 -24.93 -6.29 -14.13
N GLY A 78 -23.75 -5.99 -13.60
CA GLY A 78 -23.54 -4.75 -12.83
C GLY A 78 -23.43 -4.83 -11.31
N LEU A 79 -23.40 -6.01 -10.67
CA LEU A 79 -23.24 -6.11 -9.21
C LEU A 79 -22.09 -7.05 -8.86
N SER A 80 -20.97 -6.52 -8.37
CA SER A 80 -19.86 -7.30 -7.83
C SER A 80 -20.02 -7.48 -6.32
N MET A 81 -20.00 -8.72 -5.83
CA MET A 81 -20.07 -8.98 -4.39
C MET A 81 -18.80 -8.50 -3.68
N PHE A 82 -17.66 -8.63 -4.35
CA PHE A 82 -16.35 -8.24 -3.88
C PHE A 82 -16.27 -6.74 -3.64
N GLU A 83 -16.88 -5.93 -4.52
CA GLU A 83 -17.02 -4.49 -4.33
C GLU A 83 -17.83 -4.15 -3.05
N VAL A 84 -18.94 -4.86 -2.81
CA VAL A 84 -19.75 -4.68 -1.60
C VAL A 84 -18.95 -5.07 -0.35
N ILE A 85 -18.18 -6.15 -0.42
CA ILE A 85 -17.31 -6.62 0.67
C ILE A 85 -16.22 -5.57 0.97
N LEU A 86 -15.53 -5.07 -0.04
CA LEU A 86 -14.52 -4.02 0.11
C LEU A 86 -15.12 -2.74 0.72
N THR A 87 -16.31 -2.34 0.27
CA THR A 87 -17.04 -1.19 0.81
C THR A 87 -17.41 -1.39 2.28
N ARG A 88 -17.80 -2.61 2.68
CA ARG A 88 -18.04 -2.96 4.09
C ARG A 88 -16.76 -2.95 4.91
N ILE A 89 -15.65 -3.49 4.39
CA ILE A 89 -14.35 -3.44 5.09
C ILE A 89 -13.91 -2.00 5.32
N ARG A 90 -14.09 -1.11 4.32
CA ARG A 90 -13.84 0.33 4.48
C ARG A 90 -14.61 0.92 5.65
N SER A 91 -15.83 0.43 5.90
CA SER A 91 -16.66 0.87 7.03
C SER A 91 -16.08 0.50 8.40
N TYR A 92 -15.18 -0.48 8.48
CA TYR A 92 -14.49 -0.87 9.73
C TYR A 92 -13.25 0.01 10.03
N LEU A 93 -12.78 0.77 9.04
CA LEU A 93 -11.60 1.63 9.15
C LEU A 93 -11.97 3.07 9.54
N GLN A 94 -12.77 3.23 10.59
CA GLN A 94 -13.23 4.56 11.07
C GLN A 94 -12.29 5.21 12.07
N ASP A 95 -11.48 4.43 12.78
CA ASP A 95 -10.59 4.98 13.79
C ASP A 95 -9.66 6.06 13.19
N PRO A 96 -9.54 7.25 13.81
CA PRO A 96 -8.67 8.31 13.31
C PRO A 96 -7.22 7.87 13.09
N ILE A 97 -6.73 6.85 13.80
CA ILE A 97 -5.36 6.34 13.66
C ILE A 97 -5.01 5.91 12.24
N TRP A 98 -5.99 5.48 11.44
CA TRP A 98 -5.77 5.05 10.06
C TRP A 98 -5.34 6.21 9.14
N ARG A 99 -5.88 7.41 9.40
CA ARG A 99 -5.69 8.61 8.55
C ARG A 99 -4.78 9.66 9.19
N GLY A 100 -4.61 9.61 10.51
CA GLY A 100 -3.86 10.60 11.26
C GLY A 100 -4.56 11.97 11.32
N PRO A 101 -3.90 12.98 11.93
CA PRO A 101 -4.41 14.35 12.00
C PRO A 101 -4.37 15.03 10.61
N PRO A 102 -5.04 16.18 10.43
CA PRO A 102 -4.91 16.98 9.22
C PRO A 102 -3.46 17.42 8.95
N PRO A 103 -3.03 17.52 7.68
CA PRO A 103 -1.68 17.93 7.33
C PRO A 103 -1.44 19.42 7.61
N THR A 104 -0.25 19.72 8.14
CA THR A 104 0.16 21.08 8.53
C THR A 104 0.26 22.05 7.35
N ASN A 105 0.69 21.56 6.18
CA ASN A 105 0.74 22.32 4.93
C ASN A 105 -0.64 22.50 4.26
N GLY A 106 -1.70 21.96 4.85
CA GLY A 106 -3.05 22.02 4.31
C GLY A 106 -3.29 21.16 3.06
N VAL A 107 -2.32 20.35 2.61
CA VAL A 107 -2.43 19.50 1.41
C VAL A 107 -2.32 18.01 1.77
N MET A 108 -1.16 17.58 2.27
CA MET A 108 -0.86 16.18 2.58
C MET A 108 0.39 16.04 3.44
N HIS A 109 0.50 14.95 4.20
CA HIS A 109 1.71 14.61 4.96
C HIS A 109 2.84 14.21 4.02
N VAL A 110 4.07 14.67 4.31
CA VAL A 110 5.23 14.47 3.43
C VAL A 110 6.38 13.79 4.15
N ASP A 111 6.66 14.17 5.39
CA ASP A 111 7.72 13.55 6.19
C ASP A 111 7.15 12.84 7.42
N GLU A 112 5.96 13.25 7.84
CA GLU A 112 5.24 12.74 9.00
C GLU A 112 4.80 11.29 8.78
N CYS A 113 5.00 10.46 9.80
CA CYS A 113 4.65 9.04 9.76
C CYS A 113 3.37 8.76 10.55
N VAL A 114 2.27 9.42 10.16
CA VAL A 114 0.99 9.40 10.87
C VAL A 114 -0.16 8.72 10.12
N GLU A 115 0.10 8.26 8.89
CA GLU A 115 -0.87 7.52 8.06
C GLU A 115 -0.49 6.03 8.00
N PHE A 116 -1.48 5.15 7.83
CA PHE A 116 -1.25 3.70 7.75
C PHE A 116 -0.22 3.30 6.68
N HIS A 117 -0.25 3.91 5.50
CA HIS A 117 0.70 3.57 4.43
C HIS A 117 2.17 3.74 4.84
N ARG A 118 2.48 4.65 5.78
CA ARG A 118 3.83 4.82 6.32
C ARG A 118 4.25 3.67 7.22
N LEU A 119 3.33 3.19 8.04
CA LEU A 119 3.55 1.98 8.83
C LEU A 119 3.74 0.77 7.90
N TRP A 120 2.92 0.67 6.85
CA TRP A 120 3.09 -0.38 5.84
C TRP A 120 4.44 -0.30 5.12
N SER A 121 4.92 0.90 4.76
CA SER A 121 6.28 1.08 4.22
C SER A 121 7.38 0.59 5.16
N ALA A 122 7.22 0.77 6.48
CA ALA A 122 8.15 0.23 7.46
C ALA A 122 8.07 -1.31 7.54
N MET A 123 6.87 -1.88 7.51
CA MET A 123 6.69 -3.34 7.43
C MET A 123 7.28 -3.92 6.14
N GLN A 124 7.10 -3.22 5.02
CA GLN A 124 7.70 -3.56 3.74
C GLN A 124 9.21 -3.55 3.79
N PHE A 125 9.80 -2.58 4.45
CA PHE A 125 11.23 -2.58 4.72
C PHE A 125 11.66 -3.87 5.44
N VAL A 126 10.94 -4.28 6.49
CA VAL A 126 11.26 -5.51 7.24
C VAL A 126 11.16 -6.77 6.37
N TYR A 127 10.05 -7.00 5.67
CA TYR A 127 9.90 -8.25 4.90
C TYR A 127 10.74 -8.28 3.60
N CYS A 128 11.25 -7.12 3.17
CA CYS A 128 12.21 -7.04 2.06
C CYS A 128 13.64 -7.40 2.48
N ILE A 129 14.01 -7.27 3.77
CA ILE A 129 15.35 -7.64 4.26
C ILE A 129 15.64 -9.11 3.90
N PRO A 130 16.73 -9.40 3.15
CA PRO A 130 17.14 -10.77 2.87
C PRO A 130 17.50 -11.51 4.15
N VAL A 131 16.99 -12.73 4.29
CA VAL A 131 17.29 -13.65 5.40
C VAL A 131 18.38 -14.65 5.00
N GLY A 132 18.94 -15.36 5.97
CA GLY A 132 19.95 -16.40 5.72
C GLY A 132 19.40 -17.57 4.90
N THR A 133 20.29 -18.36 4.28
CA THR A 133 19.91 -19.48 3.38
C THR A 133 19.00 -20.53 4.04
N ASN A 134 19.10 -20.70 5.36
CA ASN A 134 18.32 -21.68 6.12
C ASN A 134 17.15 -21.06 6.89
N GLU A 135 16.82 -19.79 6.62
CA GLU A 135 15.72 -19.07 7.25
C GLU A 135 14.56 -18.92 6.27
N PHE A 136 13.33 -19.00 6.78
CA PHE A 136 12.14 -18.82 5.95
C PHE A 136 11.91 -17.34 5.63
N THR A 137 11.60 -17.06 4.37
CA THR A 137 11.21 -15.72 3.92
C THR A 137 9.76 -15.41 4.26
N ALA A 138 9.40 -14.12 4.25
CA ALA A 138 8.02 -13.71 4.52
C ALA A 138 7.02 -14.34 3.54
N GLU A 139 7.37 -14.44 2.26
CA GLU A 139 6.53 -15.08 1.24
C GLU A 139 6.36 -16.59 1.47
N GLN A 140 7.32 -17.28 2.10
CA GLN A 140 7.18 -18.69 2.49
C GLN A 140 6.27 -18.86 3.70
N CYS A 141 6.32 -17.95 4.67
CA CYS A 141 5.52 -18.03 5.89
C CYS A 141 4.08 -17.58 5.68
N PHE A 142 3.86 -16.49 4.94
CA PHE A 142 2.58 -15.79 4.89
C PHE A 142 1.92 -15.82 3.49
N GLY A 143 2.68 -16.11 2.44
CA GLY A 143 2.21 -16.02 1.06
C GLY A 143 1.73 -14.61 0.67
N ASP A 144 0.93 -14.52 -0.38
CA ASP A 144 0.46 -13.23 -0.91
C ASP A 144 -0.63 -12.58 -0.05
N GLY A 145 -1.25 -13.35 0.86
CA GLY A 145 -2.29 -12.87 1.77
C GLY A 145 -1.85 -11.65 2.58
N LEU A 146 -0.60 -11.64 3.05
CA LEU A 146 -0.04 -10.49 3.76
C LEU A 146 -0.13 -9.19 2.93
N ASN A 147 0.33 -9.25 1.68
CA ASN A 147 0.31 -8.10 0.78
C ASN A 147 -1.12 -7.71 0.37
N TRP A 148 -2.00 -8.69 0.17
CA TRP A 148 -3.42 -8.43 -0.12
C TRP A 148 -4.10 -7.64 0.99
N ALA A 149 -3.83 -7.95 2.26
CA ALA A 149 -4.38 -7.17 3.37
C ALA A 149 -3.83 -5.75 3.42
N GLY A 150 -2.49 -5.59 3.41
CA GLY A 150 -1.87 -4.26 3.49
C GLY A 150 -2.28 -3.35 2.33
N CYS A 151 -2.27 -3.88 1.09
CA CYS A 151 -2.69 -3.14 -0.09
C CYS A 151 -4.19 -2.81 -0.06
N SER A 152 -5.04 -3.72 0.43
CA SER A 152 -6.48 -3.45 0.59
C SER A 152 -6.71 -2.28 1.55
N ILE A 153 -6.09 -2.29 2.72
CA ILE A 153 -6.23 -1.18 3.69
C ILE A 153 -5.77 0.15 3.06
N ILE A 154 -4.63 0.16 2.36
CA ILE A 154 -4.11 1.35 1.67
C ILE A 154 -5.10 1.89 0.63
N VAL A 155 -5.69 1.02 -0.19
CA VAL A 155 -6.67 1.42 -1.21
C VAL A 155 -7.96 1.94 -0.56
N LEU A 156 -8.50 1.23 0.44
CA LEU A 156 -9.75 1.61 1.11
C LEU A 156 -9.62 2.93 1.88
N LEU A 157 -8.42 3.30 2.31
CA LEU A 157 -8.11 4.60 2.93
C LEU A 157 -7.77 5.70 1.91
N GLY A 158 -7.70 5.39 0.61
CA GLY A 158 -7.31 6.35 -0.43
C GLY A 158 -5.86 6.82 -0.31
N GLN A 159 -4.97 5.97 0.23
CA GLN A 159 -3.58 6.31 0.53
C GLN A 159 -2.59 5.83 -0.54
N GLN A 160 -3.02 5.05 -1.54
CA GLN A 160 -2.12 4.41 -2.52
C GLN A 160 -1.17 5.40 -3.23
N ARG A 161 -1.69 6.52 -3.77
CA ARG A 161 -0.84 7.48 -4.48
C ARG A 161 0.26 8.07 -3.59
N ARG A 162 -0.02 8.23 -2.29
CA ARG A 162 0.95 8.71 -1.30
C ARG A 162 1.95 7.60 -0.96
N PHE A 163 1.48 6.37 -0.80
CA PHE A 163 2.35 5.21 -0.65
C PHE A 163 3.36 5.09 -1.81
N ASP A 164 2.90 5.14 -3.05
CA ASP A 164 3.76 5.02 -4.24
C ASP A 164 4.85 6.10 -4.32
N LEU A 165 4.55 7.30 -3.79
CA LEU A 165 5.48 8.43 -3.75
C LEU A 165 6.46 8.36 -2.57
N PHE A 166 6.00 7.90 -1.41
CA PHE A 166 6.72 8.05 -0.14
C PHE A 166 7.20 6.74 0.49
N ASP A 167 7.04 5.61 -0.19
CA ASP A 167 7.54 4.33 0.30
C ASP A 167 9.08 4.28 0.38
N PHE A 168 9.58 3.85 1.53
CA PHE A 168 11.02 3.81 1.82
C PHE A 168 11.77 2.85 0.89
N CYS A 169 11.18 1.68 0.62
CA CYS A 169 11.77 0.67 -0.24
C CYS A 169 11.79 1.13 -1.70
N TYR A 170 10.71 1.73 -2.19
CA TYR A 170 10.65 2.23 -3.57
C TYR A 170 11.66 3.35 -3.79
N HIS A 171 11.87 4.21 -2.79
CA HIS A 171 12.93 5.21 -2.81
C HIS A 171 14.32 4.59 -2.86
N LEU A 172 14.62 3.63 -1.98
CA LEU A 172 15.89 2.91 -1.97
C LEU A 172 16.17 2.23 -3.33
N LEU A 173 15.18 1.53 -3.89
CA LEU A 173 15.29 0.89 -5.21
C LEU A 173 15.58 1.91 -6.31
N LYS A 174 14.92 3.07 -6.28
CA LYS A 174 15.13 4.13 -7.27
C LYS A 174 16.57 4.65 -7.25
N VAL A 175 17.12 4.92 -6.07
CA VAL A 175 18.51 5.40 -5.93
C VAL A 175 19.52 4.29 -6.28
N GLN A 176 19.29 3.05 -5.83
CA GLN A 176 20.17 1.91 -6.13
C GLN A 176 20.25 1.64 -7.64
N ARG A 177 19.13 1.80 -8.37
CA ARG A 177 19.12 1.70 -9.83
C ARG A 177 19.92 2.79 -10.53
N GLN A 178 20.01 3.98 -9.92
CA GLN A 178 20.73 5.10 -10.49
C GLN A 178 22.24 4.99 -10.24
N ASP A 179 22.65 4.68 -9.01
CA ASP A 179 24.07 4.63 -8.66
C ASP A 179 24.72 3.26 -8.89
N GLY A 180 23.92 2.19 -9.00
CA GLY A 180 24.38 0.84 -9.27
C GLY A 180 25.22 0.22 -8.16
N LYS A 181 25.27 0.82 -6.97
CA LYS A 181 26.11 0.35 -5.86
C LYS A 181 25.62 -0.99 -5.30
N ASP A 182 26.56 -1.80 -4.83
CA ASP A 182 26.30 -3.08 -4.19
C ASP A 182 27.27 -3.28 -3.02
N GLU A 183 26.82 -2.86 -1.84
CA GLU A 183 27.56 -2.96 -0.59
C GLU A 183 26.75 -3.78 0.43
N ILE A 184 27.40 -4.24 1.49
CA ILE A 184 26.72 -4.90 2.61
C ILE A 184 26.62 -3.92 3.77
N ILE A 185 25.39 -3.48 4.08
CA ILE A 185 25.10 -2.49 5.12
C ILE A 185 24.33 -3.20 6.23
N LYS A 186 24.85 -3.21 7.47
CA LYS A 186 24.20 -3.89 8.61
C LYS A 186 23.82 -5.36 8.30
N ASN A 187 24.72 -6.09 7.65
CA ASN A 187 24.50 -7.47 7.16
C ASN A 187 23.42 -7.61 6.07
N VAL A 188 22.93 -6.51 5.50
CA VAL A 188 21.97 -6.51 4.40
C VAL A 188 22.71 -6.29 3.07
N PRO A 189 22.78 -7.31 2.19
CA PRO A 189 23.32 -7.15 0.85
C PRO A 189 22.39 -6.28 -0.01
N LEU A 190 22.86 -5.09 -0.39
CA LEU A 190 22.06 -4.04 -1.02
C LEU A 190 21.43 -4.49 -2.34
N LYS A 191 22.18 -5.19 -3.21
CA LYS A 191 21.62 -5.68 -4.48
C LYS A 191 20.47 -6.67 -4.27
N LYS A 192 20.64 -7.63 -3.37
CA LYS A 192 19.59 -8.61 -3.02
C LYS A 192 18.37 -7.92 -2.40
N MET A 193 18.59 -6.90 -1.56
CA MET A 193 17.51 -6.08 -1.00
C MET A 193 16.73 -5.37 -2.13
N ALA A 194 17.41 -4.69 -3.05
CA ALA A 194 16.79 -4.01 -4.18
C ALA A 194 15.99 -4.98 -5.09
N ASP A 195 16.53 -6.17 -5.35
CA ASP A 195 15.85 -7.20 -6.15
C ASP A 195 14.57 -7.70 -5.45
N ARG A 196 14.61 -7.92 -4.12
CA ARG A 196 13.42 -8.28 -3.33
C ARG A 196 12.39 -7.16 -3.34
N ILE A 197 12.80 -5.91 -3.13
CA ILE A 197 11.91 -4.74 -3.22
C ILE A 197 11.21 -4.70 -4.57
N ARG A 198 11.93 -4.94 -5.67
CA ARG A 198 11.33 -4.94 -7.00
C ARG A 198 10.25 -6.01 -7.15
N LYS A 199 10.44 -7.21 -6.60
CA LYS A 199 9.42 -8.27 -6.63
C LYS A 199 8.15 -7.84 -5.90
N TYR A 200 8.29 -7.32 -4.68
CA TYR A 200 7.15 -6.83 -3.90
C TYR A 200 6.49 -5.61 -4.54
N GLN A 201 7.26 -4.72 -5.18
CA GLN A 201 6.69 -3.61 -5.95
C GLN A 201 5.80 -4.08 -7.09
N ILE A 202 6.22 -5.13 -7.83
CA ILE A 202 5.41 -5.72 -8.91
C ILE A 202 4.13 -6.32 -8.32
N LEU A 203 4.25 -7.12 -7.25
CA LEU A 203 3.11 -7.73 -6.56
C LEU A 203 2.11 -6.68 -6.07
N ASN A 204 2.58 -5.66 -5.34
CA ASN A 204 1.72 -4.59 -4.84
C ASN A 204 1.01 -3.85 -5.98
N ASN A 205 1.71 -3.55 -7.07
CA ASN A 205 1.11 -2.88 -8.23
C ASN A 205 0.00 -3.73 -8.88
N GLU A 206 0.17 -5.04 -8.95
CA GLU A 206 -0.84 -5.95 -9.46
C GLU A 206 -2.07 -5.98 -8.53
N ILE A 207 -1.85 -6.11 -7.22
CA ILE A 207 -2.93 -6.08 -6.22
C ILE A 207 -3.68 -4.76 -6.28
N PHE A 208 -2.97 -3.62 -6.32
CA PHE A 208 -3.59 -2.31 -6.47
C PHE A 208 -4.38 -2.18 -7.77
N ALA A 209 -3.88 -2.68 -8.89
CA ALA A 209 -4.60 -2.65 -10.16
C ALA A 209 -5.92 -3.44 -10.07
N ILE A 210 -5.90 -4.62 -9.45
CA ILE A 210 -7.09 -5.44 -9.25
C ILE A 210 -8.08 -4.73 -8.32
N LEU A 211 -7.64 -4.28 -7.14
CA LEU A 211 -8.52 -3.60 -6.16
C LEU A 211 -9.17 -2.35 -6.77
N ASN A 212 -8.40 -1.51 -7.46
CA ASN A 212 -8.93 -0.29 -8.10
C ASN A 212 -9.95 -0.60 -9.21
N LYS A 213 -9.86 -1.75 -9.88
CA LYS A 213 -10.87 -2.16 -10.87
C LYS A 213 -12.24 -2.34 -10.23
N TYR A 214 -12.29 -2.88 -9.01
CA TYR A 214 -13.54 -3.07 -8.26
C TYR A 214 -14.01 -1.80 -7.56
N MET A 215 -13.10 -0.93 -7.10
CA MET A 215 -13.48 0.32 -6.43
C MET A 215 -14.09 1.37 -7.37
N LYS A 216 -13.71 1.40 -8.66
CA LYS A 216 -14.25 2.35 -9.66
C LYS A 216 -15.72 2.14 -10.00
N SER A 217 -16.26 0.95 -9.74
CA SER A 217 -17.68 0.62 -9.96
C SER A 217 -18.59 1.43 -9.01
N VAL A 218 -18.15 1.64 -7.77
CA VAL A 218 -18.89 2.35 -6.69
C VAL A 218 -19.14 3.82 -7.02
N GLU A 219 -18.19 4.48 -7.68
CA GLU A 219 -18.22 5.93 -7.93
C GLU A 219 -19.20 6.31 -9.05
N THR A 220 -19.49 5.37 -9.96
CA THR A 220 -20.35 5.59 -11.15
C THR A 220 -21.83 5.81 -10.81
N ASP A 221 -22.30 5.29 -9.67
CA ASP A 221 -23.71 5.42 -9.25
C ASP A 221 -23.98 6.71 -8.46
N SER A 222 -22.95 7.44 -8.01
CA SER A 222 -23.12 8.75 -7.39
C SER A 222 -23.08 9.87 -8.43
N SER A 223 -24.25 10.33 -8.85
CA SER A 223 -24.50 11.43 -9.79
C SER A 223 -24.12 12.83 -9.24
N THR A 224 -23.10 12.93 -8.39
CA THR A 224 -22.57 14.19 -7.85
C THR A 224 -21.17 14.40 -8.40
N VAL A 225 -20.96 15.52 -9.10
CA VAL A 225 -19.63 16.00 -9.52
C VAL A 225 -18.64 15.82 -8.36
N GLU A 226 -17.57 15.05 -8.55
CA GLU A 226 -16.54 14.88 -7.51
C GLU A 226 -16.02 16.26 -7.08
N HIS A 227 -16.35 16.65 -5.85
CA HIS A 227 -15.93 17.93 -5.32
C HIS A 227 -14.45 17.88 -4.95
N VAL A 228 -13.59 18.21 -5.92
CA VAL A 228 -12.14 18.32 -5.70
C VAL A 228 -11.86 19.54 -4.83
N ARG A 229 -10.94 19.39 -3.86
CA ARG A 229 -10.52 20.51 -3.02
C ARG A 229 -9.72 21.54 -3.83
N CYS A 230 -10.22 22.78 -3.88
CA CYS A 230 -9.55 23.91 -4.52
C CYS A 230 -8.66 24.68 -3.52
N PHE A 231 -7.62 25.34 -4.04
CA PHE A 231 -6.77 26.25 -3.28
C PHE A 231 -6.95 27.68 -3.80
N GLN A 232 -6.98 28.64 -2.90
CA GLN A 232 -7.12 30.05 -3.25
C GLN A 232 -5.80 30.61 -3.80
N PRO A 233 -5.84 31.45 -4.85
CA PRO A 233 -4.64 32.15 -5.31
C PRO A 233 -4.18 33.17 -4.25
N PRO A 234 -2.92 33.64 -4.30
CA PRO A 234 -2.45 34.71 -3.44
C PRO A 234 -3.33 35.96 -3.59
N ILE A 235 -3.87 36.46 -2.48
CA ILE A 235 -4.69 37.68 -2.48
C ILE A 235 -3.79 38.89 -2.21
N HIS A 236 -3.86 39.90 -3.07
CA HIS A 236 -3.11 41.13 -2.89
C HIS A 236 -3.59 41.89 -1.63
N GLN A 237 -2.66 42.43 -0.84
CA GLN A 237 -2.96 43.05 0.46
C GLN A 237 -4.02 44.17 0.39
N SER A 238 -4.08 44.90 -0.73
CA SER A 238 -5.07 45.96 -0.95
C SER A 238 -6.52 45.46 -0.99
N LEU A 239 -6.74 44.19 -1.33
CA LEU A 239 -8.06 43.55 -1.38
C LEU A 239 -8.35 42.75 -0.10
N ALA A 240 -7.32 42.43 0.68
CA ALA A 240 -7.43 41.63 1.90
C ALA A 240 -8.01 42.41 3.09
N THR A 241 -8.00 43.74 3.07
CA THR A 241 -8.55 44.61 4.14
C THR A 241 -10.05 44.90 3.97
N THR A 242 -10.63 44.54 2.83
CA THR A 242 -12.04 44.79 2.47
C THR A 242 -12.93 43.53 2.56
N CYS A 243 -12.38 42.40 3.01
CA CYS A 243 -13.12 41.15 3.22
C CYS A 243 -13.19 40.79 4.71
#